data_AF-A0A8J6MD58-F1
#
_entry.id   AF-A0A8J6MD58-F1
#
_cell.length_a   1.000
_cell.length_b   1.000
_cell.length_c   1.000
_cell.angle_alpha   90.00
_cell.angle_beta   90.00
_cell.angle_gamma   90.00
#
_symmetry.space_group_name_H-M   'P 1'
#
loop_
_entity.id
_entity.type
_entity.pdbx_description
1 polymer ?
#
loop_
_entity_poly.entity_id
_entity_poly.type
_entity_poly.pdbx_seq_one_letter_code
_entity_poly.pdbx_strand_id
1 'polypeptide(L)' 'MEDQEIRSCLNACGFQSEQRERYLIFVRGGQTKAQIRLLWQQRKLLMDDLHTVQKQVDCIDYIIRSLERAEQTKE' A
#
# COMPACT_ATOMS: atom_id res chain seq x y z
N MET A 1 -14.54 18.06 4.59
CA MET A 1 -13.31 17.75 3.84
C MET A 1 -13.42 18.46 2.51
N GLU A 2 -12.45 19.31 2.22
CA GLU A 2 -12.40 20.04 0.97
C GLU A 2 -11.89 19.12 -0.16
N ASP A 3 -12.32 19.33 -1.40
CA ASP A 3 -11.93 18.52 -2.57
C ASP A 3 -10.39 18.44 -2.73
N GLN A 4 -9.67 19.47 -2.30
CA GLN A 4 -8.21 19.53 -2.32
C GLN A 4 -7.56 18.58 -1.31
N GLU A 5 -8.11 18.47 -0.10
CA GLU A 5 -7.63 17.55 0.94
C GLU A 5 -7.81 16.10 0.48
N ILE A 6 -8.98 15.79 -0.10
CA ILE A 6 -9.27 14.47 -0.66
C ILE A 6 -8.25 14.11 -1.75
N ARG A 7 -8.00 15.03 -2.69
CA ARG A 7 -7.02 14.80 -3.78
C ARG A 7 -5.62 14.54 -3.23
N SER A 8 -5.20 15.28 -2.21
CA SER A 8 -3.90 15.09 -1.55
C SER A 8 -3.80 13.70 -0.91
N CYS A 9 -4.80 13.30 -0.11
CA CYS A 9 -4.86 11.99 0.51
C CYS A 9 -4.83 10.86 -0.53
N LEU A 10 -5.64 10.96 -1.59
CA LEU A 10 -5.64 9.95 -2.64
C LEU A 10 -4.29 9.88 -3.37
N ASN A 11 -3.62 11.02 -3.58
CA ASN A 11 -2.28 11.03 -4.17
C ASN A 11 -1.25 10.34 -3.26
N ALA A 12 -1.25 10.64 -1.97
CA ALA A 12 -0.37 10.01 -0.99
C ALA A 12 -0.61 8.49 -0.86
N CYS A 13 -1.85 8.04 -1.08
CA CYS A 13 -2.20 6.61 -1.07
C CYS A 13 -1.94 5.89 -2.40
N GLY A 14 -1.34 6.56 -3.40
CA GLY A 14 -0.96 5.94 -4.66
C GLY A 14 -2.10 5.76 -5.67
N PHE A 15 -3.22 6.50 -5.51
CA PHE A 15 -4.27 6.50 -6.54
C PHE A 15 -3.79 7.19 -7.80
N GLN A 16 -4.02 6.54 -8.95
CA GLN A 16 -3.75 7.13 -10.26
C GLN A 16 -4.72 8.29 -10.55
N SER A 17 -4.31 9.20 -11.44
CA SER A 17 -5.08 10.39 -11.82
C SER A 17 -6.52 10.07 -12.24
N GLU A 18 -6.71 8.98 -13.00
CA GLU A 18 -8.04 8.52 -13.43
C GLU A 18 -8.91 8.05 -12.24
N GLN A 19 -8.33 7.28 -11.31
CA GLN A 19 -9.04 6.77 -10.14
C GLN A 19 -9.45 7.91 -9.19
N ARG A 20 -8.60 8.94 -9.07
CA ARG A 20 -8.91 10.15 -8.29
C ARG A 20 -10.10 10.91 -8.87
N GLU A 21 -10.12 11.11 -10.18
CA GLU A 21 -11.24 11.80 -10.83
C GLU A 21 -12.54 10.99 -10.72
N ARG A 22 -12.47 9.65 -10.90
CA ARG A 22 -13.61 8.76 -10.65
C ARG A 22 -14.12 8.83 -9.23
N TYR A 23 -13.23 8.91 -8.23
CA TYR A 23 -13.61 9.08 -6.84
C TYR A 23 -14.39 10.38 -6.62
N LEU A 24 -13.92 11.50 -7.18
CA LEU A 24 -14.58 12.80 -7.06
C LEU A 24 -15.94 12.84 -7.76
N ILE A 25 -16.08 12.17 -8.90
CA ILE A 25 -17.39 11.99 -9.55
C ILE A 25 -18.35 11.25 -8.60
N PHE A 26 -17.89 10.19 -7.92
CA PHE A 26 -18.71 9.48 -6.94
C PHE A 26 -19.03 10.31 -5.70
N VAL A 27 -18.15 11.24 -5.30
CA VAL A 27 -18.43 12.22 -4.23
C VAL A 27 -19.58 13.13 -4.63
N ARG A 28 -19.49 13.77 -5.81
CA ARG A 28 -20.53 14.66 -6.35
C ARG A 28 -21.86 13.96 -6.58
N GLY A 29 -21.82 12.70 -6.99
CA GLY A 29 -23.01 11.87 -7.21
C GLY A 29 -23.59 11.21 -5.96
N GLY A 30 -23.03 11.43 -4.76
CA GLY A 30 -23.50 10.79 -3.52
C GLY A 30 -23.33 9.26 -3.49
N GLN A 31 -22.47 8.71 -4.34
CA GLN A 31 -22.30 7.27 -4.53
C GLN A 31 -21.32 6.67 -3.50
N THR A 32 -21.65 6.78 -2.22
CA THR A 32 -20.75 6.38 -1.11
C THR A 32 -20.28 4.93 -1.19
N LYS A 33 -21.14 4.00 -1.63
CA LYS A 33 -20.75 2.58 -1.82
C LYS A 33 -19.66 2.43 -2.89
N ALA A 34 -19.69 3.22 -3.96
CA ALA A 34 -18.68 3.18 -5.01
C ALA A 34 -17.35 3.78 -4.53
N GLN A 35 -17.41 4.88 -3.76
CA GLN A 35 -16.24 5.47 -3.09
C GLN A 35 -15.55 4.45 -2.19
N ILE A 36 -16.31 3.80 -1.29
CA ILE A 36 -15.78 2.80 -0.36
C ILE A 36 -15.13 1.62 -1.09
N ARG A 37 -15.77 1.11 -2.16
CA ARG A 37 -15.19 0.02 -2.96
C ARG A 37 -13.84 0.39 -3.57
N LEU A 38 -13.71 1.61 -4.10
CA LEU A 38 -12.48 2.09 -4.71
C LEU A 38 -11.36 2.23 -3.66
N LEU A 39 -11.69 2.70 -2.45
CA LEU A 39 -10.75 2.73 -1.33
C LEU A 39 -10.29 1.33 -0.89
N TRP A 40 -11.21 0.37 -0.80
CA TRP A 40 -10.88 -1.02 -0.46
C TRP A 40 -9.94 -1.68 -1.47
N GLN A 41 -10.16 -1.42 -2.76
CA GLN A 41 -9.29 -1.92 -3.82
C GLN A 41 -7.86 -1.40 -3.66
N GLN A 42 -7.69 -0.09 -3.44
CA GLN A 42 -6.36 0.48 -3.21
C GLN A 42 -5.70 -0.06 -1.95
N ARG A 43 -6.47 -0.19 -0.85
CA ARG A 43 -5.96 -0.78 0.39
C ARG A 43 -5.42 -2.20 0.14
N LYS A 44 -6.13 -3.00 -0.67
CA LYS A 44 -5.67 -4.35 -1.00
C LYS A 44 -4.34 -4.32 -1.75
N LEU A 45 -4.20 -3.47 -2.77
CA LEU A 45 -2.95 -3.33 -3.53
C LEU A 45 -1.77 -2.94 -2.62
N LEU A 46 -1.97 -1.96 -1.74
CA LEU A 46 -0.94 -1.54 -0.78
C LEU A 46 -0.54 -2.68 0.16
N MET A 47 -1.49 -3.53 0.58
CA MET A 47 -1.19 -4.70 1.40
C MET A 47 -0.43 -5.77 0.61
N ASP A 48 -0.77 -5.99 -0.66
CA ASP A 48 -0.06 -6.94 -1.52
C ASP A 48 1.40 -6.48 -1.76
N ASP A 49 1.62 -5.18 -1.96
CA ASP A 49 2.95 -4.57 -2.06
C ASP A 49 3.72 -4.69 -0.74
N LEU A 50 3.08 -4.40 0.39
CA LEU A 50 3.67 -4.56 1.72
C LEU A 50 4.11 -6.00 1.98
N HIS A 51 3.25 -6.98 1.68
CA HIS A 51 3.58 -8.39 1.83
C HIS A 51 4.73 -8.81 0.90
N THR A 52 4.88 -8.17 -0.25
CA THR A 52 5.99 -8.44 -1.17
C THR A 52 7.31 -7.94 -0.58
N VAL A 53 7.34 -6.71 -0.07
CA VAL A 53 8.52 -6.15 0.61
C VAL A 53 8.84 -6.95 1.88
N GLN A 54 7.85 -7.36 2.66
CA GLN A 54 8.06 -8.17 3.86
C GLN A 54 8.78 -9.49 3.54
N LYS A 55 8.37 -10.20 2.47
CA LYS A 55 9.04 -11.44 2.04
C LYS A 55 10.51 -11.21 1.65
N GLN A 56 10.82 -10.06 1.06
CA GLN A 56 12.20 -9.72 0.71
C GLN A 56 13.04 -9.49 1.98
N VAL A 57 12.49 -8.78 2.97
CA VAL A 57 13.12 -8.58 4.28
C VAL A 57 13.33 -9.91 4.98
N ASP A 58 12.32 -10.77 5.03
CA ASP A 58 12.41 -12.10 5.67
C ASP A 58 13.53 -12.96 5.05
N CYS A 59 13.74 -12.84 3.73
CA CYS A 59 14.82 -13.54 3.03
C CYS A 59 16.20 -13.01 3.43
N ILE A 60 16.35 -11.68 3.53
CA ILE A 60 17.58 -11.04 3.98
C ILE A 60 17.88 -11.43 5.43
N ASP A 61 16.88 -11.39 6.31
CA ASP A 61 17.01 -11.78 7.72
C ASP A 61 17.44 -13.24 7.87
N TYR A 62 16.90 -14.13 7.03
CA TYR A 62 17.32 -15.53 7.00
C TYR A 62 18.80 -15.67 6.63
N ILE A 63 19.25 -14.95 5.59
CA ILE A 63 20.65 -14.97 5.14
C ILE A 63 21.57 -14.46 6.26
N ILE A 64 21.23 -13.31 6.86
CA ILE A 64 21.99 -12.72 7.98
C ILE A 64 22.14 -13.74 9.11
N ARG A 65 21.04 -14.32 9.58
CA ARG A 65 21.06 -15.33 10.65
C ARG A 65 21.87 -16.57 10.29
N SER A 66 21.89 -16.96 9.01
CA SER A 66 22.70 -18.09 8.55
C SER A 66 24.19 -17.78 8.62
N LEU A 67 24.59 -16.56 8.25
CA LEU A 67 25.98 -16.11 8.31
C LEU A 67 26.45 -15.95 9.76
N GLU A 68 25.63 -15.35 10.63
CA GLU A 68 25.91 -15.21 12.07
C GLU A 68 26.19 -16.57 12.74
N ARG A 69 25.38 -17.59 12.44
CA ARG A 69 25.61 -18.96 12.96
C ARG A 69 26.89 -19.59 12.41
N ALA A 70 27.19 -19.39 11.13
CA ALA A 70 28.39 -19.94 10.52
C ALA A 70 29.66 -19.34 11.13
N GLU A 71 29.62 -18.06 11.52
CA GLU A 71 30.75 -17.40 12.17
C GLU A 71 30.94 -17.88 13.61
N GLN A 72 29.85 -18.05 14.37
CA GLN A 72 29.89 -18.58 15.75
C GLN A 72 30.42 -20.02 15.85
N THR A 73 30.39 -20.80 14.77
CA THR A 73 30.88 -22.18 14.76
C THR A 73 32.39 -22.27 14.46
N LYS A 74 33.04 -21.16 14.09
CA LYS A 74 34.48 -21.11 13.78
C LYS A 74 35.34 -20.70 14.98
N GLU A 75 34.72 -20.25 16.07
CA GLU A 75 35.37 -20.02 17.37
C GLU A 75 35.26 -21.26 18.26
#